data_AF-A0A971VN92-F1
#
_entry.id   AF-A0A971VN92-F1
#
_cell.length_a   1.000
_cell.length_b   1.000
_cell.length_c   1.000
_cell.angle_alpha   90.00
_cell.angle_beta   90.00
_cell.angle_gamma   90.00
#
_symmetry.space_group_name_H-M   'P 1'
#
loop_
_entity.id
_entity.type
_entity.pdbx_description
1 polymer ?
#
loop_
_entity_poly.entity_id
_entity_poly.type
_entity_poly.pdbx_seq_one_letter_code
_entity_poly.pdbx_strand_id
1 'polypeptide(L)'
;MEEPLMRIGQIAAFFNVSVKAIRLYEKKGIIVPAKTDPFTGYRYYTVDQVQTLAALLELKALGFSLSEIKKIISGGVNNSELLTALVRKRLAWQDAIAAAENKIDAIDRIIGRIRESKEATKIQELTDEQRAWLLVKMVCVEDLRTQNVLNEALWL
;
A
#
# COMPACT_ATOMS: atom_id res chain seq x y z
N MET A 1 -36.93 -20.97 -8.05
CA MET A 1 -36.54 -19.73 -8.79
C MET A 1 -35.06 -19.85 -9.07
N GLU A 2 -34.61 -19.55 -10.29
CA GLU A 2 -33.17 -19.50 -10.57
C GLU A 2 -32.51 -18.39 -9.76
N GLU A 3 -31.36 -18.67 -9.16
CA GLU A 3 -30.60 -17.70 -8.39
C GLU A 3 -29.96 -16.67 -9.34
N PRO A 4 -30.08 -15.36 -9.09
CA PRO A 4 -29.54 -14.34 -10.00
C PRO A 4 -28.01 -14.43 -10.06
N LEU A 5 -27.48 -14.62 -11.27
CA LEU A 5 -26.04 -14.70 -11.52
C LEU A 5 -25.48 -13.37 -12.05
N MET A 6 -24.34 -12.95 -11.50
CA MET A 6 -23.64 -11.72 -11.89
C MET A 6 -22.36 -12.01 -12.67
N ARG A 7 -22.12 -11.25 -13.75
CA ARG A 7 -20.88 -11.36 -14.54
C ARG A 7 -19.70 -10.74 -13.81
N ILE A 8 -18.51 -11.32 -13.99
CA ILE A 8 -17.26 -10.80 -13.42
C ILE A 8 -17.02 -9.31 -13.65
N GLY A 9 -17.39 -8.80 -14.85
CA GLY A 9 -17.24 -7.38 -15.18
C GLY A 9 -18.18 -6.46 -14.40
N GLN A 10 -19.41 -6.92 -14.14
CA GLN A 10 -20.38 -6.17 -13.32
C GLN A 10 -19.91 -6.09 -11.86
N ILE A 11 -19.41 -7.23 -11.34
CA ILE A 11 -18.87 -7.32 -9.98
C ILE A 11 -17.63 -6.43 -9.82
N ALA A 12 -16.72 -6.47 -10.80
CA ALA A 12 -15.54 -5.62 -10.85
C ALA A 12 -15.90 -4.13 -10.79
N ALA A 13 -16.87 -3.71 -11.61
CA ALA A 13 -17.36 -2.33 -11.60
C ALA A 13 -18.03 -1.96 -10.27
N PHE A 14 -18.87 -2.83 -9.72
CA PHE A 14 -19.58 -2.59 -8.46
C PHE A 14 -18.64 -2.37 -7.28
N PHE A 15 -17.60 -3.21 -7.14
CA PHE A 15 -16.62 -3.07 -6.06
C PHE A 15 -15.45 -2.13 -6.38
N ASN A 16 -15.46 -1.48 -7.56
CA ASN A 16 -14.36 -0.67 -8.04
C ASN A 16 -13.00 -1.39 -8.00
N VAL A 17 -12.98 -2.66 -8.44
CA VAL A 17 -11.77 -3.47 -8.55
C VAL A 17 -11.58 -3.95 -9.98
N SER A 18 -10.34 -4.24 -10.36
CA SER A 18 -10.10 -4.81 -11.68
C SER A 18 -10.63 -6.25 -11.79
N VAL A 19 -11.09 -6.64 -12.98
CA VAL A 19 -11.37 -8.06 -13.31
C VAL A 19 -10.15 -8.94 -13.03
N LYS A 20 -8.93 -8.41 -13.21
CA LYS A 20 -7.67 -9.10 -12.89
C LYS A 20 -7.53 -9.41 -11.39
N ALA A 21 -8.00 -8.52 -10.51
CA ALA A 21 -8.01 -8.76 -9.07
C ALA A 21 -8.96 -9.91 -8.70
N ILE A 22 -10.18 -9.93 -9.25
CA ILE A 22 -11.13 -11.02 -9.03
C ILE A 22 -10.54 -12.36 -9.50
N ARG A 23 -9.92 -12.40 -10.69
CA ARG A 23 -9.22 -13.59 -11.21
C ARG A 23 -8.05 -14.03 -10.32
N LEU A 24 -7.36 -13.10 -9.64
CA LEU A 24 -6.33 -13.45 -8.66
C LEU A 24 -6.94 -14.18 -7.47
N TYR A 25 -8.10 -13.72 -6.97
CA TYR A 25 -8.80 -14.37 -5.86
C TYR A 25 -9.35 -15.74 -6.26
N GLU A 26 -9.81 -15.90 -7.51
CA GLU A 26 -10.12 -17.20 -8.12
C GLU A 26 -8.91 -18.14 -8.12
N LYS A 27 -7.75 -17.65 -8.60
CA LYS A 27 -6.51 -18.45 -8.63
C LYS A 27 -6.05 -18.86 -7.24
N LYS A 28 -6.34 -18.06 -6.21
CA LYS A 28 -6.06 -18.40 -4.81
C LYS A 28 -7.12 -19.32 -4.20
N GLY A 29 -8.20 -19.61 -4.92
CA GLY A 29 -9.31 -20.46 -4.51
C GLY A 29 -10.07 -19.89 -3.32
N ILE A 30 -10.21 -18.56 -3.27
CA ILE A 30 -11.00 -17.88 -2.24
C ILE A 30 -12.44 -17.70 -2.71
N ILE A 31 -12.60 -17.41 -4.00
CA ILE A 31 -13.88 -17.41 -4.70
C ILE A 31 -13.77 -18.34 -5.91
N VAL A 32 -14.86 -18.97 -6.31
CA VAL A 32 -14.91 -19.82 -7.50
C VAL A 32 -16.15 -19.40 -8.28
N PRO A 33 -16.09 -19.19 -9.60
CA PRO A 33 -17.29 -18.84 -10.35
C PRO A 33 -18.31 -19.99 -10.28
N ALA A 34 -19.56 -19.66 -9.98
CA ALA A 34 -20.66 -20.62 -10.01
C ALA A 34 -20.88 -21.25 -11.38
N LYS A 35 -20.65 -20.46 -12.45
CA LYS A 35 -20.73 -20.92 -13.83
C LYS A 35 -19.69 -20.25 -14.70
N THR A 36 -19.08 -21.03 -15.58
CA THR A 36 -18.28 -20.51 -16.70
C THR A 36 -18.96 -20.91 -18.00
N ASP A 37 -19.26 -19.94 -18.84
CA ASP A 37 -19.82 -20.18 -20.16
C ASP A 37 -18.77 -20.85 -21.06
N PRO A 38 -19.05 -22.03 -21.63
CA PRO A 38 -18.05 -22.81 -22.36
C PRO A 38 -17.69 -22.23 -23.73
N PHE A 39 -18.54 -21.39 -24.32
CA PHE A 39 -18.32 -20.82 -25.66
C PHE A 39 -17.61 -19.47 -25.61
N THR A 40 -17.93 -18.65 -24.61
CA THR A 40 -17.42 -17.28 -24.46
C THR A 40 -16.36 -17.14 -23.36
N GLY A 41 -16.28 -18.09 -22.44
CA GLY A 41 -15.41 -18.02 -21.26
C GLY A 41 -15.86 -17.01 -20.20
N TYR A 42 -17.08 -16.46 -20.32
CA TYR A 42 -17.64 -15.55 -19.31
C TYR A 42 -17.89 -16.28 -17.99
N ARG A 43 -17.51 -15.62 -16.89
CA ARG A 43 -17.66 -16.12 -15.52
C ARG A 43 -18.84 -15.44 -14.83
N TYR A 44 -19.59 -16.26 -14.12
CA TYR A 44 -20.81 -15.88 -13.43
C TYR A 44 -20.73 -16.32 -11.97
N TYR A 45 -21.26 -15.48 -11.08
CA TYR A 45 -21.19 -15.66 -9.63
C TYR A 45 -22.57 -15.55 -9.00
N THR A 46 -22.81 -16.32 -7.95
CA THR A 46 -24.02 -16.19 -7.12
C THR A 46 -23.94 -14.97 -6.19
N VAL A 47 -25.06 -14.64 -5.56
CA VAL A 47 -25.13 -13.57 -4.56
C VAL A 47 -24.21 -13.87 -3.37
N ASP A 48 -24.18 -15.11 -2.88
CA ASP A 48 -23.32 -15.52 -1.76
C ASP A 48 -21.83 -15.38 -2.09
N GLN A 49 -21.44 -15.65 -3.33
CA GLN A 49 -20.06 -15.45 -3.79
C GLN A 49 -19.68 -13.97 -3.87
N VAL A 50 -20.64 -13.12 -4.22
CA VAL A 50 -20.46 -11.66 -4.19
C VAL A 50 -20.32 -11.15 -2.75
N GLN A 51 -21.11 -11.68 -1.79
CA GLN A 51 -20.93 -11.37 -0.37
C GLN A 51 -19.56 -11.83 0.16
N THR A 52 -19.12 -13.03 -0.24
CA THR A 52 -17.78 -13.55 0.08
C THR A 52 -16.68 -12.63 -0.46
N LEU A 53 -16.85 -12.11 -1.69
CA LEU A 53 -15.93 -11.15 -2.27
C LEU A 53 -15.93 -9.81 -1.49
N ALA A 54 -17.07 -9.33 -1.04
CA ALA A 54 -17.15 -8.13 -0.20
C ALA A 54 -16.33 -8.30 1.08
N ALA A 55 -16.53 -9.40 1.80
CA ALA A 55 -15.77 -9.73 3.02
C ALA A 55 -14.25 -9.85 2.74
N LEU A 56 -13.87 -10.46 1.62
CA LEU A 56 -12.46 -10.53 1.20
C LEU A 56 -11.85 -9.14 1.04
N LEU A 57 -12.55 -8.21 0.38
CA LEU A 57 -12.07 -6.86 0.10
C LEU A 57 -11.94 -6.05 1.40
N GLU A 58 -12.88 -6.17 2.32
CA GLU A 58 -12.81 -5.53 3.64
C GLU A 58 -11.61 -6.02 4.44
N LEU A 59 -11.41 -7.34 4.55
CA LEU A 59 -10.24 -7.90 5.23
C LEU A 59 -8.93 -7.49 4.54
N LYS A 60 -8.92 -7.40 3.21
CA LYS A 60 -7.74 -6.95 2.46
C LYS A 60 -7.41 -5.50 2.77
N ALA A 61 -8.41 -4.64 2.95
CA ALA A 61 -8.26 -3.24 3.34
C ALA A 61 -7.74 -3.10 4.79
N LEU A 62 -8.15 -3.99 5.70
CA LEU A 62 -7.64 -4.07 7.06
C LEU A 62 -6.19 -4.57 7.17
N GLY A 63 -5.58 -4.99 6.06
CA GLY A 63 -4.18 -5.44 6.02
C GLY A 63 -4.01 -6.95 6.19
N PHE A 64 -5.07 -7.75 6.03
CA PHE A 64 -4.94 -9.20 5.95
C PHE A 64 -4.33 -9.63 4.61
N SER A 65 -3.50 -10.68 4.67
CA SER A 65 -2.98 -11.37 3.49
C SER A 65 -4.02 -12.30 2.89
N LEU A 66 -3.90 -12.61 1.60
CA LEU A 66 -4.84 -13.53 0.93
C LEU A 66 -4.88 -14.93 1.56
N SER A 67 -3.78 -15.39 2.15
CA SER A 67 -3.73 -16.65 2.90
C SER A 67 -4.50 -16.60 4.21
N GLU A 68 -4.40 -15.50 4.97
CA GLU A 68 -5.19 -15.30 6.19
C GLU A 68 -6.68 -15.22 5.84
N ILE A 69 -7.02 -14.43 4.82
CA ILE A 69 -8.41 -14.24 4.36
C ILE A 69 -9.02 -15.58 3.94
N LYS A 70 -8.28 -16.40 3.19
CA LYS A 70 -8.75 -17.73 2.78
C LYS A 70 -9.12 -18.61 3.99
N LYS A 71 -8.26 -18.63 5.02
CA LYS A 71 -8.52 -19.42 6.24
C LYS A 71 -9.74 -18.91 6.99
N ILE A 72 -9.92 -17.60 7.10
CA ILE A 72 -11.07 -16.98 7.77
C ILE A 72 -12.36 -17.33 7.04
N ILE A 73 -12.41 -17.10 5.72
CA ILE A 73 -13.60 -17.34 4.90
C ILE A 73 -13.96 -18.84 4.85
N SER A 74 -12.97 -19.73 4.89
CA SER A 74 -13.21 -21.18 4.93
C SER A 74 -13.61 -21.72 6.30
N GLY A 75 -13.83 -20.85 7.30
CA GLY A 75 -14.14 -21.27 8.68
C GLY A 75 -12.99 -21.97 9.40
N GLY A 76 -11.76 -21.87 8.89
CA GLY A 76 -10.56 -22.50 9.45
C GLY A 76 -9.89 -21.70 10.56
N VAL A 77 -10.62 -20.76 11.17
CA VAL A 77 -10.14 -19.86 12.23
C VAL A 77 -11.22 -19.79 13.30
N ASN A 78 -10.86 -20.06 14.55
CA ASN A 78 -11.77 -19.90 15.68
C ASN A 78 -11.78 -18.45 16.21
N ASN A 79 -12.71 -18.13 17.13
CA ASN A 79 -12.86 -16.77 17.66
C ASN A 79 -11.59 -16.22 18.32
N SER A 80 -10.83 -17.05 19.05
CA SER A 80 -9.60 -16.62 19.73
C SER A 80 -8.49 -16.28 18.72
N GLU A 81 -8.35 -17.10 17.68
CA GLU A 81 -7.40 -16.88 16.60
C GLU A 81 -7.74 -15.63 15.78
N LEU A 82 -9.03 -15.42 15.50
CA LEU A 82 -9.51 -14.21 14.81
C LEU A 82 -9.24 -12.95 15.64
N LEU A 83 -9.56 -12.96 16.93
CA LEU A 83 -9.27 -11.84 17.83
C LEU A 83 -7.77 -11.54 17.89
N THR A 84 -6.94 -12.57 18.01
CA THR A 84 -5.47 -12.43 17.99
C THR A 84 -4.99 -11.79 16.69
N ALA A 85 -5.50 -12.25 15.55
CA ALA A 85 -5.13 -11.69 14.26
C ALA A 85 -5.55 -10.22 14.12
N LEU A 86 -6.76 -9.85 14.59
CA LEU A 86 -7.26 -8.48 14.59
C LEU A 86 -6.41 -7.56 15.46
N VAL A 87 -6.07 -7.99 16.68
CA VAL A 87 -5.16 -7.22 17.58
C VAL A 87 -3.80 -7.01 16.91
N ARG A 88 -3.25 -8.03 16.25
CA ARG A 88 -1.99 -7.91 15.50
C ARG A 88 -2.09 -6.88 14.37
N LYS A 89 -3.18 -6.87 13.59
CA LYS A 89 -3.38 -5.85 12.53
C LYS A 89 -3.51 -4.45 13.13
N ARG A 90 -4.21 -4.31 14.26
CA ARG A 90 -4.33 -3.04 14.98
C ARG A 90 -2.96 -2.50 15.40
N LEU A 91 -2.13 -3.33 16.03
CA LEU A 91 -0.78 -2.93 16.46
C LEU A 91 0.09 -2.52 15.25
N ALA A 92 0.07 -3.29 14.17
CA ALA A 92 0.83 -2.96 12.96
C ALA A 92 0.44 -1.60 12.37
N TRP A 93 -0.85 -1.24 12.40
CA TRP A 93 -1.29 0.09 11.96
C TRP A 93 -0.91 1.21 12.94
N GLN A 94 -0.87 0.93 14.25
CA GLN A 94 -0.35 1.89 15.24
C GLN A 94 1.14 2.16 15.02
N ASP A 95 1.93 1.13 14.74
CA ASP A 95 3.35 1.28 14.40
C ASP A 95 3.53 2.08 13.10
N ALA A 96 2.66 1.85 12.10
CA ALA A 96 2.66 2.60 10.86
C ALA A 96 2.32 4.09 11.06
N ILE A 97 1.39 4.41 11.97
CA ILE A 97 1.07 5.79 12.37
C ILE A 97 2.31 6.45 12.99
N ALA A 98 2.92 5.81 14.00
CA ALA A 98 4.12 6.34 14.65
C ALA A 98 5.28 6.55 13.66
N ALA A 99 5.46 5.62 12.71
CA ALA A 99 6.45 5.76 11.65
C ALA A 99 6.14 6.91 10.67
N ALA A 100 4.86 7.17 10.39
CA ALA A 100 4.44 8.30 9.56
C ALA A 100 4.64 9.64 10.29
N GLU A 101 4.31 9.72 11.58
CA GLU A 101 4.55 10.90 12.42
C GLU A 101 6.04 11.27 12.45
N ASN A 102 6.93 10.28 12.65
CA ASN A 102 8.38 10.51 12.57
C ASN A 102 8.85 11.08 11.22
N LYS A 103 8.20 10.69 10.10
CA LYS A 103 8.51 11.23 8.77
C LYS A 103 8.01 12.66 8.61
N ILE A 104 6.83 12.96 9.14
CA ILE A 104 6.27 14.32 9.16
C ILE A 104 7.22 15.24 9.95
N ASP A 105 7.64 14.84 11.15
CA ASP A 105 8.59 15.59 11.97
C ASP A 105 9.92 15.84 11.23
N ALA A 106 10.42 14.84 10.50
CA ALA A 106 11.64 14.99 9.70
C ALA A 106 11.45 16.03 8.57
N ILE A 107 10.30 16.01 7.89
CA ILE A 107 9.95 16.99 6.86
C ILE A 107 9.84 18.38 7.47
N ASP A 108 9.19 18.53 8.62
CA ASP A 108 9.03 19.83 9.29
C ASP A 108 10.39 20.43 9.71
N ARG A 109 11.32 19.60 10.18
CA ARG A 109 12.71 20.03 10.43
C ARG A 109 13.42 20.48 9.16
N ILE A 110 13.22 19.79 8.04
CA ILE A 110 13.77 20.21 6.74
C ILE A 110 13.19 21.57 6.33
N ILE A 111 11.86 21.75 6.44
CA ILE A 111 11.18 23.01 6.12
C ILE A 111 11.71 24.16 6.98
N GLY A 112 11.87 23.95 8.29
CA GLY A 112 12.46 24.94 9.20
C GLY A 112 13.85 25.38 8.76
N ARG A 113 14.76 24.43 8.50
CA ARG A 113 16.12 24.73 8.04
C ARG A 113 16.15 25.48 6.70
N ILE A 114 15.32 25.09 5.74
CA ILE A 114 15.25 25.77 4.43
C ILE A 114 14.79 27.22 4.61
N ARG A 115 13.80 27.48 5.46
CA ARG A 115 13.30 28.83 5.73
C ARG A 115 14.35 29.74 6.39
N GLU A 116 15.26 29.16 7.17
CA GLU A 116 16.32 29.89 7.88
C GLU A 116 17.63 30.00 7.08
N SER A 117 17.79 29.22 6.00
CA SER A 117 19.01 29.17 5.19
C SER A 117 19.18 30.43 4.32
N LYS A 118 20.36 31.04 4.44
CA LYS A 118 20.83 32.11 3.55
C LYS A 118 21.36 31.60 2.20
N GLU A 119 21.56 30.29 2.04
CA GLU A 119 21.96 29.71 0.75
C GLU A 119 20.79 29.64 -0.24
N ALA A 120 19.55 29.54 0.26
CA ALA A 120 18.35 29.57 -0.58
C ALA A 120 18.22 30.85 -1.40
N THR A 121 18.81 31.96 -0.93
CA THR A 121 18.77 33.27 -1.60
C THR A 121 19.67 33.34 -2.83
N LYS A 122 20.65 32.44 -2.98
CA LYS A 122 21.61 32.41 -4.11
C LYS A 122 21.21 31.43 -5.23
N ILE A 123 20.09 30.74 -5.09
CA ILE A 123 19.60 29.71 -6.03
C ILE A 123 19.42 30.23 -7.46
N GLN A 124 19.11 31.51 -7.62
CA GLN A 124 18.88 32.15 -8.92
C GLN A 124 20.17 32.35 -9.73
N GLU A 125 21.34 32.31 -9.08
CA GLU A 125 22.65 32.53 -9.72
C GLU A 125 23.33 31.21 -10.14
N LEU A 126 22.71 30.07 -9.82
CA LEU A 126 23.28 28.73 -10.07
C LEU A 126 22.83 28.15 -11.42
N THR A 127 23.70 27.34 -12.02
CA THR A 127 23.31 26.44 -13.14
C THR A 127 22.29 25.39 -12.68
N ASP A 128 21.60 24.75 -13.62
CA ASP A 128 20.57 23.75 -13.30
C ASP A 128 21.13 22.55 -12.52
N GLU A 129 22.33 22.10 -12.85
CA GLU A 129 23.00 20.99 -12.15
C GLU A 129 23.39 21.38 -10.71
N GLN A 130 23.98 22.56 -10.54
CA GLN A 130 24.32 23.09 -9.21
C GLN A 130 23.09 23.33 -8.34
N ARG A 131 22.00 23.82 -8.95
CA ARG A 131 20.72 24.03 -8.27
C ARG A 131 20.11 22.71 -7.83
N ALA A 132 20.09 21.71 -8.71
CA ALA A 132 19.60 20.37 -8.39
C ALA A 132 20.37 19.76 -7.21
N TRP A 133 21.70 19.88 -7.22
CA TRP A 133 22.54 19.35 -6.14
C TRP A 133 22.37 20.10 -4.81
N LEU A 134 22.24 21.43 -4.85
CA LEU A 134 21.95 22.24 -3.66
C LEU A 134 20.59 21.86 -3.04
N LEU A 135 19.56 21.67 -3.86
CA LEU A 135 18.23 21.26 -3.39
C LEU A 135 18.26 19.87 -2.75
N VAL A 136 19.01 18.92 -3.34
CA VAL A 136 19.23 17.61 -2.73
C VAL A 136 19.95 17.74 -1.39
N LYS A 137 21.02 18.54 -1.29
CA LYS A 137 21.75 18.79 -0.04
C LYS A 137 20.89 19.44 1.07
N MET A 138 19.92 20.27 0.69
CA MET A 138 18.99 20.89 1.64
C MET A 138 17.98 19.88 2.22
N VAL A 139 17.59 18.87 1.44
CA VAL A 139 16.60 17.84 1.81
C VAL A 139 17.28 16.64 2.47
N CYS A 140 18.27 16.07 1.80
CA CYS A 140 19.10 14.97 2.28
C CYS A 140 20.14 15.57 3.21
N VAL A 141 19.97 15.37 4.52
CA VAL A 141 20.95 15.75 5.52
C VAL A 141 22.25 15.00 5.23
N GLU A 142 23.15 15.58 4.44
CA GLU A 142 24.56 15.40 4.72
C GLU A 142 24.82 16.24 5.96
N ASP A 143 25.10 15.56 7.06
CA ASP A 143 25.77 16.15 8.21
C ASP A 143 26.97 16.93 7.64
N LEU A 144 26.92 18.27 7.66
CA LEU A 144 28.01 19.12 7.17
C LEU A 144 29.33 18.87 7.92
N ARG A 145 29.33 17.97 8.93
CA ARG A 145 30.49 17.43 9.62
C ARG A 145 31.25 16.35 8.83
N THR A 146 30.63 15.65 7.87
CA THR A 146 31.30 14.58 7.09
C THR A 146 31.91 15.03 5.76
N GLN A 147 31.60 16.22 5.25
CA GLN A 147 32.29 16.77 4.06
C GLN A 147 33.76 17.16 4.34
N ASN A 148 34.15 17.43 5.60
CA ASN A 148 35.56 17.65 5.94
C ASN A 148 36.40 16.37 5.88
N VAL A 149 35.81 15.19 6.08
CA VAL A 149 36.54 13.91 6.07
C VAL A 149 36.79 13.42 4.63
N LEU A 150 35.87 13.70 3.70
CA LEU A 150 36.03 13.32 2.29
C LEU A 150 37.00 14.23 1.52
N ASN A 151 37.10 15.52 1.88
CA ASN A 151 38.09 16.41 1.28
C ASN A 151 39.53 16.09 1.74
N GLU A 152 39.73 15.57 2.95
CA GLU A 152 41.04 15.09 3.41
C GLU A 152 41.44 13.74 2.77
N ALA A 153 40.46 12.87 2.49
CA ALA A 153 40.71 11.55 1.89
C ALA A 153 40.96 11.57 0.37
N LEU A 154 40.67 12.68 -0.31
CA LEU A 154 40.90 12.86 -1.75
C LEU A 154 42.26 13.53 -2.08
N TRP A 155 43.05 13.89 -1.06
CA TRP A 155 44.39 14.49 -1.18
C TRP A 155 45.50 13.66 -0.49
N LEU A 156 45.24 12.36 -0.24
CA LEU A 156 46.23 11.33 0.09
C LEU A 156 46.18 10.23 -0.96
#